data_AF-A0A9J6C9W3-F1
#
_entry.id   AF-A0A9J6C9W3-F1
#
_cell.length_a   1.000
_cell.length_b   1.000
_cell.length_c   1.000
_cell.angle_alpha   90.00
_cell.angle_beta   90.00
_cell.angle_gamma   90.00
#
_symmetry.space_group_name_H-M   'P 1'
#
loop_
_entity.id
_entity.type
_entity.pdbx_description
1 polymer ?
#
loop_
_entity_poly.entity_id
_entity_poly.type
_entity_poly.pdbx_seq_one_letter_code
_entity_poly.pdbx_strand_id
1 'polypeptide(L)'
;MSLISRLNKLSTIRNAVWLAQRNARMISTSSKKSDTATITTEKTEAVSSTKVENKNWVSWGWDYKDEKTDRTEMNASFFFTVTLCLVFGSVYFAYTPDNFLRDWSQREAFLELRRREAAGLEPISPDYIDPALIELPSEEELGDFEIII
;
A
#
# COMPACT_ATOMS: atom_id res chain seq x y z
N MET A 1 14.11 23.58 19.82
CA MET A 1 14.84 22.44 19.20
C MET A 1 14.34 22.06 17.79
N SER A 2 13.65 22.94 17.04
CA SER A 2 13.02 22.61 15.74
C SER A 2 13.80 23.12 14.51
N LEU A 3 14.79 24.00 14.69
CA LEU A 3 15.54 24.60 13.58
C LEU A 3 16.78 23.81 13.14
N ILE A 4 17.37 23.01 14.04
CA ILE A 4 18.63 22.28 13.78
C ILE A 4 18.37 21.04 12.89
N SER A 5 17.17 20.45 12.94
CA SER A 5 16.82 19.28 12.12
C SER A 5 16.58 19.59 10.64
N ARG A 6 16.50 20.88 10.25
CA ARG A 6 16.30 21.28 8.84
C ARG A 6 17.60 21.39 8.05
N LEU A 7 18.75 21.57 8.70
CA LEU A 7 20.05 21.65 8.04
C LEU A 7 20.54 20.30 7.50
N ASN A 8 20.16 19.18 8.15
CA ASN A 8 20.50 17.83 7.67
C ASN A 8 19.79 17.43 6.36
N LYS A 9 18.75 18.16 5.93
CA LYS A 9 18.07 17.92 4.65
C LYS A 9 18.77 18.59 3.45
N LEU A 10 19.72 19.50 3.70
CA LEU A 10 20.44 20.20 2.64
C LEU A 10 21.58 19.36 2.04
N SER A 11 22.19 18.46 2.82
CA SER A 11 23.24 17.54 2.34
C SER A 11 22.70 16.52 1.33
N THR A 12 21.48 16.04 1.55
CA THR A 12 20.77 15.12 0.66
C THR A 12 20.41 15.77 -0.68
N ILE A 13 20.02 17.05 -0.67
CA ILE A 13 19.76 17.83 -1.90
C ILE A 13 21.06 18.01 -2.70
N ARG A 14 22.19 18.27 -2.04
CA ARG A 14 23.49 18.44 -2.71
C ARG A 14 23.94 17.17 -3.45
N ASN A 15 23.69 15.99 -2.88
CA ASN A 15 24.03 14.72 -3.53
C ASN A 15 23.16 14.41 -4.75
N ALA A 16 21.89 14.80 -4.74
CA ALA A 16 20.97 14.61 -5.87
C ALA A 16 21.38 15.45 -7.09
N VAL A 17 21.80 16.71 -6.88
CA VAL A 17 22.26 17.60 -7.97
C VAL A 17 23.53 17.07 -8.64
N TRP A 18 24.46 16.51 -7.86
CA TRP A 18 25.72 15.97 -8.39
C TRP A 18 25.51 14.72 -9.27
N LEU A 19 24.55 13.86 -8.92
CA LEU A 19 24.16 12.70 -9.73
C LEU A 19 23.43 13.11 -11.02
N ALA A 20 22.64 14.19 -10.99
CA ALA A 20 21.95 14.71 -12.17
C ALA A 20 22.93 15.31 -13.19
N GLN A 21 23.97 16.03 -12.75
CA GLN A 21 24.97 16.61 -13.67
C GLN A 21 25.85 15.55 -14.34
N ARG A 22 26.12 14.41 -13.69
CA ARG A 22 26.98 13.35 -14.24
C ARG A 22 26.32 12.56 -15.37
N ASN A 23 25.00 12.57 -15.47
CA ASN A 23 24.22 11.84 -16.48
C ASN A 23 23.69 12.73 -17.62
N ALA A 24 23.99 14.03 -17.62
CA ALA A 24 23.67 14.92 -18.73
C ALA A 24 24.66 14.67 -19.89
N ARG A 25 24.44 13.61 -20.67
CA ARG A 25 25.12 13.44 -21.96
C ARG A 25 24.53 14.45 -22.95
N MET A 26 25.36 15.36 -23.46
CA MET A 26 24.95 16.28 -24.52
C MET A 26 24.78 15.50 -25.83
N ILE A 27 23.54 15.31 -26.27
CA ILE A 27 23.22 14.68 -27.55
C ILE A 27 23.34 15.76 -28.64
N SER A 28 24.30 15.62 -29.54
CA SER A 28 24.44 16.49 -30.71
C SER A 28 23.32 16.20 -31.72
N THR A 29 22.41 17.15 -31.89
CA THR A 29 21.32 17.10 -32.87
C THR A 29 21.79 17.60 -34.24
N SER A 30 22.80 16.97 -34.82
CA SER A 30 23.14 17.21 -36.23
C SER A 30 22.21 16.41 -37.14
N SER A 31 21.39 17.09 -37.94
CA SER A 31 20.52 16.48 -38.94
C SER A 31 21.35 15.73 -39.99
N LYS A 32 21.30 14.39 -39.99
CA LYS A 32 21.97 13.56 -41.00
C LYS A 32 21.13 13.59 -42.28
N LYS A 33 21.57 14.35 -43.28
CA LYS A 33 21.08 14.23 -44.66
C LYS A 33 21.69 12.95 -45.24
N SER A 34 20.88 11.94 -45.51
CA SER A 34 21.28 10.77 -46.29
C SER A 34 20.57 10.83 -47.63
N ASP A 35 21.35 11.13 -48.67
CA ASP A 35 20.91 11.16 -50.04
C ASP A 35 20.49 9.76 -50.52
N THR A 36 19.42 9.78 -51.30
CA THR A 36 18.72 8.68 -51.95
C THR A 36 19.60 7.88 -52.91
N ALA A 37 19.49 6.54 -52.89
CA ALA A 37 19.78 5.68 -54.03
C ALA A 37 18.63 4.66 -54.19
N THR A 38 17.76 4.90 -55.17
CA THR A 38 16.75 3.98 -55.67
C THR A 38 17.42 2.85 -56.44
N ILE A 39 17.20 1.60 -56.02
CA ILE A 39 17.38 0.42 -56.88
C ILE A 39 16.03 -0.30 -56.92
N THR A 40 15.41 -0.24 -58.09
CA THR A 40 14.16 -0.91 -58.44
C THR A 40 14.45 -2.39 -58.67
N THR A 41 13.79 -3.27 -57.91
CA THR A 41 13.59 -4.66 -58.32
C THR A 41 12.19 -5.10 -57.89
N GLU A 42 11.29 -5.24 -58.86
CA GLU A 42 9.98 -5.84 -58.69
C GLU A 42 10.13 -7.37 -58.56
N LYS A 43 9.62 -7.97 -57.47
CA LYS A 43 9.10 -9.35 -57.49
C LYS A 43 8.22 -9.69 -56.27
N THR A 44 6.96 -10.00 -56.60
CA THR A 44 6.02 -10.94 -55.95
C THR A 44 5.28 -10.54 -54.67
N GLU A 45 3.97 -10.74 -54.78
CA GLU A 45 2.88 -10.49 -53.85
C GLU A 45 2.96 -11.30 -52.54
N ALA A 46 2.21 -10.77 -51.57
CA ALA A 46 1.72 -11.34 -50.31
C ALA A 46 2.57 -11.11 -49.04
N VAL A 47 1.90 -10.45 -48.09
CA VAL A 47 2.22 -10.28 -46.67
C VAL A 47 3.28 -9.22 -46.35
N SER A 48 2.83 -7.98 -46.14
CA SER A 48 3.26 -7.23 -44.96
C SER A 48 2.30 -6.06 -44.74
N SER A 49 1.47 -6.19 -43.72
CA SER A 49 0.95 -5.01 -43.03
C SER A 49 2.16 -4.12 -42.73
N THR A 50 2.16 -2.92 -43.30
CA THR A 50 3.22 -1.93 -43.13
C THR A 50 3.21 -1.46 -41.68
N LYS A 51 3.77 -2.29 -40.80
CA LYS A 51 4.10 -1.90 -39.43
C LYS A 51 5.26 -0.95 -39.58
N VAL A 52 4.96 0.34 -39.46
CA VAL A 52 5.97 1.35 -39.17
C VAL A 52 6.58 0.92 -37.85
N GLU A 53 7.66 0.14 -37.91
CA GLU A 53 8.43 -0.23 -36.73
C GLU A 53 8.95 1.08 -36.14
N ASN A 54 8.35 1.50 -35.02
CA ASN A 54 8.87 2.59 -34.23
C ASN A 54 10.25 2.16 -33.74
N LYS A 55 11.29 2.62 -34.44
CA LYS A 55 12.69 2.15 -34.40
C LYS A 55 13.35 2.18 -33.00
N ASN A 56 12.67 2.68 -31.97
CA ASN A 56 13.17 2.77 -30.61
C ASN A 56 12.12 2.46 -29.53
N TRP A 57 11.00 1.80 -29.88
CA TRP A 57 10.04 1.37 -28.86
C TRP A 57 10.56 0.14 -28.13
N VAL A 58 10.44 0.15 -26.80
CA VAL A 58 10.71 -0.99 -25.92
C VAL A 58 9.40 -1.35 -25.23
N SER A 59 9.04 -2.63 -25.29
CA SER A 59 7.84 -3.18 -24.67
C SER A 59 7.91 -3.10 -23.14
N TRP A 60 6.78 -2.84 -22.51
CA TRP A 60 6.58 -2.86 -21.06
C TRP A 60 6.38 -4.28 -20.49
N GLY A 61 6.36 -5.28 -21.36
CA GLY A 61 6.25 -6.69 -21.00
C GLY A 61 4.84 -7.28 -21.13
N TRP A 62 3.87 -6.52 -21.66
CA TRP A 62 2.51 -7.00 -21.90
C TRP A 62 2.36 -7.54 -23.32
N ASP A 63 2.76 -6.73 -24.30
CA ASP A 63 2.84 -7.15 -25.70
C ASP A 63 4.18 -6.70 -26.34
N TYR A 64 4.87 -7.65 -26.96
CA TYR A 64 6.13 -7.42 -27.68
C TYR A 64 5.91 -7.10 -29.15
N LYS A 65 4.70 -7.31 -29.66
CA LYS A 65 4.36 -7.08 -31.06
C LYS A 65 3.81 -5.66 -31.18
N ASP A 66 2.68 -5.31 -30.57
CA ASP A 66 2.02 -4.04 -30.86
C ASP A 66 2.17 -2.99 -29.75
N GLU A 67 2.85 -1.87 -30.07
CA GLU A 67 3.10 -0.77 -29.10
C GLU A 67 1.82 -0.18 -28.50
N LYS A 68 0.77 -0.03 -29.30
CA LYS A 68 -0.48 0.57 -28.84
C LYS A 68 -1.18 -0.32 -27.81
N THR A 69 -1.16 -1.63 -28.04
CA THR A 69 -1.76 -2.63 -27.17
C THR A 69 -0.99 -2.69 -25.85
N ASP A 70 0.35 -2.82 -25.93
CA ASP A 70 1.24 -2.86 -24.77
C ASP A 70 1.10 -1.63 -23.87
N ARG A 71 1.02 -0.42 -24.45
CA ARG A 71 0.79 0.82 -23.68
C ARG A 71 -0.59 0.89 -23.04
N THR A 72 -1.63 0.40 -23.72
CA THR A 72 -3.00 0.44 -23.21
C THR A 72 -3.16 -0.50 -22.03
N GLU A 73 -2.62 -1.72 -22.14
CA GLU A 73 -2.65 -2.73 -21.09
C GLU A 73 -1.80 -2.32 -19.87
N MET A 74 -0.63 -1.72 -20.11
CA MET A 74 0.16 -1.11 -19.05
C MET A 74 -0.64 -0.02 -18.34
N ASN A 75 -1.19 0.96 -19.06
CA ASN A 75 -1.92 2.07 -18.43
C ASN A 75 -3.14 1.56 -17.64
N ALA A 76 -3.88 0.59 -18.20
CA ALA A 76 -5.03 0.00 -17.52
C ALA A 76 -4.61 -0.73 -16.24
N SER A 77 -3.60 -1.60 -16.30
CA SER A 77 -3.14 -2.36 -15.13
C SER A 77 -2.63 -1.45 -14.01
N PHE A 78 -1.78 -0.46 -14.31
CA PHE A 78 -1.32 0.49 -13.28
C PHE A 78 -2.46 1.35 -12.73
N PHE A 79 -3.42 1.77 -13.56
CA PHE A 79 -4.56 2.53 -13.08
C PHE A 79 -5.43 1.71 -12.12
N PHE A 80 -5.84 0.51 -12.52
CA PHE A 80 -6.69 -0.33 -11.66
C PHE A 80 -5.94 -0.84 -10.42
N THR A 81 -4.71 -1.30 -10.55
CA THR A 81 -3.97 -1.83 -9.41
C THR A 81 -3.50 -0.72 -8.47
N VAL A 82 -2.76 0.27 -8.97
CA VAL A 82 -2.15 1.28 -8.10
C VAL A 82 -3.18 2.31 -7.68
N THR A 83 -3.95 2.86 -8.61
CA THR A 83 -4.88 3.94 -8.26
C THR A 83 -6.11 3.37 -7.55
N LEU A 84 -6.80 2.40 -8.17
CA LEU A 84 -8.07 1.91 -7.64
C LEU A 84 -7.89 0.96 -6.45
N CYS A 85 -7.05 -0.07 -6.55
CA CYS A 85 -6.88 -1.02 -5.45
C CYS A 85 -6.00 -0.47 -4.32
N LEU A 86 -4.81 0.09 -4.62
CA LEU A 86 -3.92 0.54 -3.55
C LEU A 86 -4.37 1.87 -2.94
N VAL A 87 -4.54 2.93 -3.74
CA VAL A 87 -4.90 4.24 -3.19
C VAL A 87 -6.33 4.24 -2.67
N PHE A 88 -7.34 3.98 -3.50
CA PHE A 88 -8.73 4.01 -3.02
C PHE A 88 -9.03 2.89 -2.01
N GLY A 89 -8.46 1.69 -2.17
CA GLY A 89 -8.58 0.64 -1.17
C GLY A 89 -7.96 1.04 0.18
N SER A 90 -6.80 1.69 0.20
CA SER A 90 -6.21 2.18 1.46
C SER A 90 -7.06 3.25 2.14
N VAL A 91 -7.66 4.16 1.37
CA VAL A 91 -8.60 5.16 1.89
C VAL A 91 -9.83 4.46 2.46
N TYR A 92 -10.40 3.49 1.74
CA TYR A 92 -11.53 2.73 2.24
C TYR A 92 -11.22 2.08 3.59
N PHE A 93 -10.12 1.32 3.70
CA PHE A 93 -9.71 0.70 4.96
C PHE A 93 -9.37 1.68 6.07
N ALA A 94 -8.83 2.86 5.74
CA ALA A 94 -8.53 3.89 6.73
C ALA A 94 -9.78 4.53 7.34
N TYR A 95 -10.87 4.59 6.57
CA TYR A 95 -12.15 5.21 6.98
C TYR A 95 -13.27 4.20 7.22
N THR A 96 -13.00 2.90 7.21
CA THR A 96 -14.01 1.92 7.63
C THR A 96 -14.39 2.18 9.08
N PRO A 97 -15.68 2.04 9.43
CA PRO A 97 -16.12 2.16 10.81
C PRO A 97 -15.40 1.14 11.69
N ASP A 98 -15.29 1.46 12.98
CA ASP A 98 -14.62 0.62 13.96
C ASP A 98 -15.32 -0.72 14.15
N ASN A 99 -14.86 -1.72 13.40
CA ASN A 99 -15.43 -3.07 13.38
C ASN A 99 -15.19 -3.83 14.69
N PHE A 100 -14.20 -3.42 15.49
CA PHE A 100 -13.84 -4.08 16.75
C PHE A 100 -14.31 -3.32 17.98
N LEU A 101 -15.09 -2.25 17.81
CA LEU A 101 -15.64 -1.42 18.89
C LEU A 101 -14.55 -0.95 19.90
N ARG A 102 -13.33 -0.71 19.43
CA ARG A 102 -12.21 -0.16 20.23
C ARG A 102 -12.49 1.24 20.73
N ASP A 103 -12.99 2.12 19.87
CA ASP A 103 -13.31 3.50 20.23
C ASP A 103 -14.49 3.56 21.20
N TRP A 104 -15.46 2.67 21.00
CA TRP A 104 -16.61 2.54 21.90
C TRP A 104 -16.19 1.98 23.25
N SER A 105 -15.44 0.88 23.29
CA SER A 105 -15.00 0.25 24.54
C SER A 105 -14.10 1.17 25.37
N GLN A 106 -13.20 1.93 24.71
CA GLN A 106 -12.39 2.93 25.40
C GLN A 106 -13.26 4.04 26.01
N ARG A 107 -14.24 4.55 25.27
CA ARG A 107 -15.17 5.57 25.78
C ARG A 107 -15.98 5.05 26.96
N GLU A 108 -16.55 3.85 26.85
CA GLU A 108 -17.37 3.26 27.90
C GLU A 108 -16.55 2.98 29.16
N ALA A 109 -15.31 2.49 29.00
CA ALA A 109 -14.40 2.28 30.12
C ALA A 109 -14.13 3.57 30.92
N PHE A 110 -13.94 4.72 30.25
CA PHE A 110 -13.77 6.00 30.95
C PHE A 110 -15.03 6.44 31.71
N LEU A 111 -16.22 6.17 31.17
CA LEU A 111 -17.48 6.48 31.83
C LEU A 111 -17.68 5.62 33.07
N GLU A 112 -17.47 4.30 32.96
CA GLU A 112 -17.58 3.36 34.08
C GLU A 112 -16.56 3.64 35.18
N LEU A 113 -15.31 3.90 34.82
CA LEU A 113 -14.26 4.24 35.78
C LEU A 113 -14.64 5.48 36.58
N ARG A 114 -15.17 6.52 35.93
CA ARG A 114 -15.61 7.75 36.59
C ARG A 114 -16.83 7.54 37.50
N ARG A 115 -17.77 6.66 37.11
CA ARG A 115 -18.90 6.27 37.97
C ARG A 115 -18.41 5.57 39.25
N ARG A 116 -17.46 4.65 39.12
CA ARG A 116 -16.88 3.91 40.25
C ARG A 116 -16.04 4.79 41.18
N GLU A 117 -15.21 5.66 40.62
CA GLU A 117 -14.45 6.65 41.39
C GLU A 117 -15.37 7.57 42.20
N ALA A 118 -16.48 8.04 41.60
CA ALA A 118 -17.46 8.86 42.30
C ALA A 118 -18.17 8.12 43.44
N ALA A 119 -18.33 6.80 43.32
CA ALA A 119 -18.86 5.93 44.35
C ALA A 119 -17.80 5.50 45.39
N GLY A 120 -16.52 5.84 45.18
CA GLY A 120 -15.41 5.40 46.05
C GLY A 120 -15.10 3.91 45.99
N LEU A 121 -15.55 3.23 44.93
CA LEU A 121 -15.31 1.79 44.70
C LEU A 121 -13.97 1.56 44.02
N GLU A 122 -13.47 0.33 44.09
CA GLU A 122 -12.29 -0.08 43.32
C GLU A 122 -12.55 0.02 41.80
N PRO A 123 -11.55 0.36 40.97
CA PRO A 123 -11.76 0.56 39.53
C PRO A 123 -12.31 -0.69 38.80
N ILE A 124 -11.84 -1.87 39.19
CA ILE A 124 -12.22 -3.15 38.61
C ILE A 124 -12.49 -4.12 39.76
N SER A 125 -13.68 -4.73 39.76
CA SER A 125 -14.01 -5.81 40.68
C SER A 125 -13.20 -7.06 40.34
N PRO A 126 -12.62 -7.76 41.34
CA PRO A 126 -11.96 -9.04 41.11
C PRO A 126 -12.95 -10.11 40.62
N ASP A 127 -14.18 -10.06 41.15
CA ASP A 127 -15.25 -10.97 40.79
C ASP A 127 -16.06 -10.39 39.63
N TYR A 128 -16.16 -11.15 38.54
CA TYR A 128 -17.00 -10.80 37.38
C TYR A 128 -18.48 -11.10 37.64
N ILE A 129 -18.76 -12.15 38.41
CA ILE A 129 -20.10 -12.60 38.80
C ILE A 129 -20.24 -12.35 40.29
N ASP A 130 -21.40 -11.87 40.72
CA ASP A 130 -21.71 -11.78 42.14
C ASP A 130 -21.64 -13.19 42.77
N PRO A 131 -20.77 -13.43 43.76
CA PRO A 131 -20.63 -14.75 44.39
C PRO A 131 -21.94 -15.23 45.02
N ALA A 132 -22.87 -14.33 45.36
CA ALA A 132 -24.19 -14.70 45.87
C ALA A 132 -25.09 -15.38 44.82
N LEU A 133 -24.79 -15.22 43.52
CA LEU A 133 -25.50 -15.89 42.42
C LEU A 133 -24.93 -17.26 42.10
N ILE A 134 -23.80 -17.65 42.70
CA ILE A 134 -23.13 -18.92 42.45
C ILE A 134 -23.52 -19.88 43.58
N GLU A 135 -24.37 -20.86 43.26
CA GLU A 135 -24.63 -21.99 44.14
C GLU A 135 -23.49 -23.01 43.99
N LEU A 136 -22.64 -23.09 45.01
CA LEU A 136 -21.61 -24.12 45.07
C LEU A 136 -22.22 -25.43 45.58
N PRO A 137 -21.94 -26.58 44.94
CA PRO A 137 -22.35 -27.88 45.46
C PRO A 137 -21.74 -28.11 46.85
N SER A 138 -22.49 -28.79 47.71
CA SER A 138 -22.03 -29.09 49.07
C SER A 138 -20.90 -30.12 49.06
N GLU A 139 -20.08 -30.17 50.13
CA GLU A 139 -18.95 -31.10 50.22
C GLU A 139 -19.36 -32.58 50.06
N GLU A 140 -20.59 -32.94 50.46
CA GLU A 140 -21.15 -34.29 50.32
C GLU A 140 -21.42 -34.68 48.86
N GLU A 141 -21.79 -33.71 48.03
CA GLU A 141 -22.02 -33.90 46.59
C GLU A 141 -20.70 -33.89 45.79
N LEU A 142 -19.63 -33.38 46.40
CA LEU A 142 -18.33 -33.24 45.79
C LEU A 142 -17.54 -34.56 45.74
N GLY A 143 -17.84 -35.56 46.58
CA GLY A 143 -17.13 -36.86 46.56
C GLY A 143 -15.60 -36.77 46.85
N ASP A 144 -14.92 -37.90 46.80
CA ASP A 144 -13.46 -37.98 47.04
C ASP A 144 -12.67 -37.63 45.77
N PHE A 145 -12.52 -36.34 45.46
CA PHE A 145 -11.60 -35.88 44.43
C PHE A 145 -10.25 -35.48 45.04
N GLU A 146 -9.14 -35.93 44.45
CA GLU A 146 -7.79 -35.53 44.85
C GLU A 146 -7.58 -34.04 44.52
N ILE A 147 -7.54 -33.19 45.56
CA ILE A 147 -7.21 -31.78 45.41
C ILE A 147 -5.69 -31.66 45.21
N ILE A 148 -5.27 -31.50 43.96
CA ILE A 148 -3.88 -31.16 43.64
C ILE A 148 -3.73 -29.64 43.87
N ILE A 149 -2.96 -29.28 44.90
CA ILE A 149 -2.60 -27.89 45.24
C ILE A 149 -1.35 -27.47 44.47
#